data_AF-A0A7J4UQW8-F1
#
_entry.id   AF-A0A7J4UQW8-F1
#
_cell.length_a   1.000
_cell.length_b   1.000
_cell.length_c   1.000
_cell.angle_alpha   90.00
_cell.angle_beta   90.00
_cell.angle_gamma   90.00
#
_symmetry.space_group_name_H-M   'P 1'
#
loop_
_entity.id
_entity.type
_entity.pdbx_description
1 polymer ?
#
loop_
_entity_poly.entity_id
_entity_poly.type
_entity_poly.pdbx_seq_one_letter_code
_entity_poly.pdbx_strand_id
1 'polypeptide(L)'
;MKQTQLRSKDVNKVVERFGVKVGKKDACRLVEDEYKVITVNGKPSFFYYEDSVVPTLQFLQSDLVLKKITVDMGAIKFVVNGADIMRPGIVAIEDGIAKDDFIVVIDEQNGKALAVGIALLGTEEIRSSTSGKVIRNIHYVGDDIWKQ
;
A
#
# COMPACT_ATOMS: atom_id res chain seq x y z
N MET A 1 -15.70 17.29 -2.64
CA MET A 1 -14.50 17.00 -3.43
C MET A 1 -13.86 18.23 -4.08
N LYS A 2 -12.69 18.65 -3.57
CA LYS A 2 -11.84 19.72 -4.13
C LYS A 2 -10.70 19.08 -4.92
N GLN A 3 -10.35 19.62 -6.10
CA GLN A 3 -9.22 19.14 -6.89
C GLN A 3 -8.19 20.26 -7.11
N THR A 4 -6.92 19.96 -6.88
CA THR A 4 -5.80 20.89 -7.05
C THR A 4 -4.78 20.29 -8.02
N GLN A 5 -4.37 21.04 -9.04
CA GLN A 5 -3.34 20.58 -9.96
C GLN A 5 -1.97 20.58 -9.27
N LEU A 6 -1.22 19.48 -9.43
CA LEU A 6 0.14 19.35 -8.92
C LEU A 6 1.15 19.39 -10.07
N ARG A 7 2.36 19.89 -9.79
CA ARG A 7 3.49 19.79 -10.72
C ARG A 7 4.10 18.40 -10.57
N SER A 8 4.44 17.74 -11.69
CA SER A 8 5.08 16.42 -11.66
C SER A 8 6.40 16.42 -10.86
N LYS A 9 7.12 17.55 -10.81
CA LYS A 9 8.34 17.68 -10.00
C LYS A 9 8.06 17.52 -8.51
N ASP A 10 6.95 18.05 -8.01
CA ASP A 10 6.60 17.98 -6.60
C ASP A 10 6.08 16.58 -6.23
N VAL A 11 5.36 15.91 -7.14
CA VAL A 11 4.98 14.50 -6.97
C VAL A 11 6.22 13.60 -6.96
N ASN A 12 7.18 13.80 -7.87
CA ASN A 12 8.40 12.98 -7.90
C ASN A 12 9.18 13.01 -6.58
N LYS A 13 9.26 14.16 -5.89
CA LYS A 13 9.96 14.27 -4.59
C LYS A 13 9.41 13.31 -3.52
N VAL A 14 8.13 12.95 -3.58
CA VAL A 14 7.48 12.12 -2.57
C VAL A 14 7.35 10.66 -2.99
N VAL A 15 7.45 10.35 -4.30
CA VAL A 15 7.31 8.98 -4.82
C VAL A 15 8.62 8.34 -5.26
N GLU A 16 9.72 9.10 -5.37
CA GLU A 16 11.03 8.57 -5.78
C GLU A 16 11.54 7.45 -4.87
N ARG A 17 11.16 7.48 -3.58
CA ARG A 17 11.50 6.43 -2.60
C ARG A 17 10.94 5.05 -2.96
N PHE A 18 9.92 5.01 -3.82
CA PHE A 18 9.33 3.78 -4.35
C PHE A 18 9.89 3.40 -5.73
N GLY A 19 10.91 4.11 -6.23
CA GLY A 19 11.43 3.92 -7.59
C GLY A 19 10.47 4.39 -8.70
N VAL A 20 9.38 5.06 -8.35
CA VAL A 20 8.39 5.56 -9.32
C VAL A 20 8.83 6.90 -9.89
N LYS A 21 8.63 7.08 -11.20
CA LYS A 21 8.91 8.33 -11.89
C LYS A 21 7.68 8.82 -12.65
N VAL A 22 7.25 10.04 -12.33
CA VAL A 22 6.15 10.72 -13.00
C VAL A 22 6.70 11.67 -14.08
N GLY A 23 6.24 11.51 -15.32
CA GLY A 23 6.66 12.29 -16.46
C GLY A 23 6.16 13.74 -16.42
N LYS A 24 6.87 14.63 -17.13
CA LYS A 24 6.49 16.06 -17.23
C LYS A 24 5.12 16.28 -17.90
N LYS A 25 4.69 15.34 -18.74
CA LYS A 25 3.40 15.40 -19.45
C LYS A 25 2.26 14.76 -18.67
N ASP A 26 2.57 14.03 -17.58
CA ASP A 26 1.54 13.34 -16.80
C ASP A 26 0.73 14.36 -15.99
N ALA A 27 -0.59 14.27 -16.15
CA ALA A 27 -1.51 15.14 -15.44
C ALA A 27 -1.63 14.69 -13.99
N CYS A 28 -1.03 15.45 -13.07
CA CYS A 28 -1.07 15.18 -11.64
C CYS A 28 -2.11 16.05 -10.95
N ARG A 29 -3.00 15.46 -10.15
CA ARG A 29 -3.98 16.22 -9.33
C ARG A 29 -4.07 15.64 -7.93
N LEU A 30 -4.15 16.52 -6.94
CA LEU A 30 -4.56 16.21 -5.58
C LEU A 30 -6.08 16.31 -5.49
N VAL A 31 -6.73 15.21 -5.14
CA VAL A 31 -8.16 15.15 -4.83
C VAL A 31 -8.29 15.12 -3.31
N GLU A 32 -8.97 16.12 -2.76
CA GLU A 32 -9.24 16.24 -1.33
C GLU A 32 -10.74 16.03 -1.10
N ASP A 33 -11.09 14.93 -0.46
CA ASP A 33 -12.44 14.65 0.05
C ASP A 33 -12.34 14.13 1.49
N GLU A 34 -12.83 12.93 1.79
CA GLU A 34 -12.53 12.26 3.08
C GLU A 34 -11.03 11.90 3.18
N TYR A 35 -10.44 11.49 2.07
CA TYR A 35 -9.01 11.19 1.94
C TYR A 35 -8.34 12.15 0.95
N LYS A 36 -7.02 12.32 1.10
CA LYS A 36 -6.19 13.07 0.15
C LYS A 36 -5.51 12.09 -0.80
N VAL A 37 -5.90 12.10 -2.07
CA VAL A 37 -5.42 11.16 -3.09
C VAL A 37 -4.75 11.90 -4.24
N ILE A 38 -3.55 11.46 -4.62
CA ILE A 38 -2.85 11.92 -5.81
C ILE A 38 -3.24 11.02 -6.97
N THR A 39 -3.84 11.63 -7.98
CA THR A 39 -4.13 10.99 -9.27
C THR A 39 -3.04 11.35 -10.28
N VAL A 40 -2.62 10.37 -11.08
CA VAL A 40 -1.70 10.55 -12.21
C VAL A 40 -2.43 10.08 -13.45
N ASN A 41 -2.58 10.96 -14.44
CA ASN A 41 -3.36 10.72 -15.67
C ASN A 41 -4.80 10.24 -15.39
N GLY A 42 -5.42 10.79 -14.33
CA GLY A 42 -6.78 10.45 -13.92
C GLY A 42 -6.93 9.15 -13.14
N LYS A 43 -5.83 8.43 -12.86
CA LYS A 43 -5.86 7.20 -12.05
C LYS A 43 -5.37 7.46 -10.62
N PRO A 44 -6.10 7.06 -9.57
CA PRO A 44 -5.61 7.09 -8.19
C PRO A 44 -4.31 6.30 -8.07
N SER A 45 -3.21 7.01 -7.79
CA SER A 45 -1.87 6.41 -7.80
C SER A 45 -1.24 6.38 -6.41
N PHE A 46 -1.49 7.43 -5.61
CA PHE A 46 -0.98 7.54 -4.25
C PHE A 46 -2.03 8.20 -3.35
N PHE A 47 -1.93 7.99 -2.05
CA PHE A 47 -2.75 8.66 -1.05
C PHE A 47 -1.88 9.13 0.12
N TYR A 48 -2.36 10.12 0.87
CA TYR A 48 -1.72 10.52 2.11
C TYR A 48 -2.27 9.67 3.24
N TYR A 49 -1.36 9.04 3.97
CA TYR A 49 -1.61 8.45 5.28
C TYR A 49 -0.79 9.23 6.30
N GLU A 50 -1.48 9.91 7.21
CA GLU A 50 -0.87 10.91 8.10
C GLU A 50 -0.07 11.93 7.25
N ASP A 51 1.24 12.04 7.47
CA ASP A 51 2.13 12.95 6.75
C ASP A 51 2.92 12.26 5.60
N SER A 52 2.64 10.98 5.32
CA SER A 52 3.36 10.19 4.32
C SER A 52 2.52 9.90 3.08
N VAL A 53 3.17 9.91 1.91
CA VAL A 53 2.57 9.49 0.64
C VAL A 53 2.79 7.99 0.43
N VAL A 54 1.73 7.26 0.17
CA VAL A 54 1.73 5.79 0.05
C VAL A 54 1.07 5.40 -1.29
N PRO A 55 1.60 4.40 -2.04
CA PRO A 55 0.93 3.92 -3.24
C PRO A 55 -0.48 3.40 -2.95
N THR A 56 -1.44 3.73 -3.81
CA THR A 56 -2.78 3.14 -3.72
C THR A 56 -2.71 1.67 -4.10
N LEU A 57 -3.66 0.89 -3.60
CA LEU A 57 -3.76 -0.51 -3.98
C LEU A 57 -4.12 -0.65 -5.47
N GLN A 58 -4.84 0.31 -6.05
CA GLN A 58 -5.11 0.37 -7.50
C GLN A 58 -3.82 0.48 -8.31
N PHE A 59 -2.87 1.32 -7.88
CA PHE A 59 -1.55 1.41 -8.50
C PHE A 59 -0.76 0.10 -8.37
N LEU A 60 -0.79 -0.48 -7.16
CA LEU A 60 -0.09 -1.72 -6.83
C LEU A 60 -0.64 -2.95 -7.56
N GLN A 61 -1.86 -2.90 -8.14
CA GLN A 61 -2.32 -3.96 -9.04
C GLN A 61 -1.46 -4.08 -10.31
N SER A 62 -0.83 -2.98 -10.73
CA SER A 62 0.01 -2.94 -11.93
C SER A 62 1.51 -2.92 -11.63
N ASP A 63 1.92 -2.32 -10.52
CA ASP A 63 3.32 -2.14 -10.18
C ASP A 63 3.56 -2.31 -8.67
N LEU A 64 4.06 -3.49 -8.27
CA LEU A 64 4.32 -3.83 -6.87
C LEU A 64 5.65 -3.23 -6.40
N VAL A 65 5.64 -1.91 -6.17
CA VAL A 65 6.81 -1.12 -5.76
C VAL A 65 7.14 -1.19 -4.26
N LEU A 66 6.29 -1.84 -3.47
CA LEU A 66 6.50 -2.07 -2.04
C LEU A 66 7.01 -3.49 -1.79
N LYS A 67 7.72 -3.68 -0.67
CA LYS A 67 8.08 -5.01 -0.16
C LYS A 67 6.82 -5.81 0.16
N LYS A 68 6.89 -7.13 -0.03
CA LYS A 68 5.72 -8.00 -0.06
C LYS A 68 5.63 -8.88 1.18
N ILE A 69 4.41 -9.03 1.66
CA ILE A 69 3.99 -10.10 2.58
C ILE A 69 2.95 -10.95 1.86
N THR A 70 3.17 -12.25 1.79
CA THR A 70 2.22 -13.17 1.17
C THR A 70 1.39 -13.84 2.25
N VAL A 71 0.07 -13.81 2.08
CA VAL A 71 -0.89 -14.46 2.99
C VAL A 71 -1.53 -15.68 2.36
N ASP A 72 -1.92 -16.62 3.21
CA ASP A 72 -2.68 -17.80 2.78
C ASP A 72 -4.10 -17.44 2.29
N MET A 73 -4.71 -18.38 1.56
CA MET A 73 -6.07 -18.20 1.04
C MET A 73 -7.14 -17.99 2.13
N GLY A 74 -6.94 -18.51 3.35
CA GLY A 74 -7.86 -18.38 4.47
C GLY A 74 -7.87 -16.98 5.09
N ALA A 75 -6.74 -16.27 5.02
CA ALA A 75 -6.57 -14.91 5.53
C ALA A 75 -7.24 -13.86 4.63
N ILE A 76 -7.37 -14.11 3.32
CA ILE A 76 -7.85 -13.14 2.32
C ILE A 76 -9.15 -12.46 2.75
N LYS A 77 -10.15 -13.25 3.16
CA LYS A 77 -11.47 -12.72 3.55
C LYS A 77 -11.39 -11.72 4.72
N PHE A 78 -10.40 -11.84 5.59
CA PHE A 78 -10.23 -10.92 6.70
C PHE A 78 -9.49 -9.66 6.25
N VAL A 79 -8.45 -9.82 5.41
CA VAL A 79 -7.66 -8.69 4.86
C VAL A 79 -8.55 -7.75 4.06
N VAL A 80 -9.38 -8.27 3.16
CA VAL A 80 -10.31 -7.45 2.35
C VAL A 80 -11.49 -6.89 3.13
N ASN A 81 -11.64 -7.25 4.40
CA ASN A 81 -12.59 -6.66 5.35
C ASN A 81 -11.90 -5.67 6.31
N GLY A 82 -10.66 -5.28 6.03
CA GLY A 82 -9.92 -4.29 6.81
C GLY A 82 -9.26 -4.82 8.08
N ALA A 83 -9.22 -6.14 8.28
CA ALA A 83 -8.50 -6.70 9.42
C ALA A 83 -6.99 -6.48 9.28
N ASP A 84 -6.33 -6.31 10.42
CA ASP A 84 -4.88 -6.36 10.53
C ASP A 84 -4.34 -7.76 10.22
N ILE A 85 -3.08 -7.85 9.79
CA ILE A 85 -2.49 -9.11 9.40
C ILE A 85 -1.81 -9.73 10.62
N MET A 86 -2.27 -10.93 10.93
CA MET A 86 -1.75 -11.75 12.01
C MET A 86 -0.68 -12.72 11.46
N ARG A 87 0.37 -12.95 12.25
CA ARG A 87 1.49 -13.82 11.87
C ARG A 87 1.09 -15.20 11.33
N PRO A 88 0.09 -15.92 11.91
CA PRO A 88 -0.28 -17.25 11.43
C PRO A 88 -0.78 -17.28 9.99
N GLY A 89 -1.33 -16.17 9.48
CA GLY A 89 -1.86 -16.09 8.11
C GLY A 89 -0.80 -15.76 7.05
N ILE A 90 0.47 -15.58 7.45
CA ILE A 90 1.58 -15.23 6.55
C ILE A 90 2.34 -16.48 6.14
N VAL A 91 2.45 -16.70 4.84
CA VAL A 91 3.16 -17.85 4.23
C VAL A 91 4.51 -17.48 3.63
N ALA A 92 4.72 -16.22 3.24
CA ALA A 92 6.02 -15.74 2.78
C ALA A 92 6.27 -14.28 3.17
N ILE A 93 7.54 -13.95 3.40
CA ILE A 93 8.00 -12.64 3.87
C ILE A 93 9.20 -12.22 3.02
N GLU A 94 9.10 -11.08 2.34
CA GLU A 94 10.23 -10.49 1.63
C GLU A 94 11.31 -10.00 2.62
N ASP A 95 12.57 -10.15 2.24
CA ASP A 95 13.69 -9.74 3.07
C ASP A 95 13.81 -8.21 3.18
N GLY A 96 14.41 -7.78 4.28
CA GLY A 96 14.77 -6.38 4.50
C GLY A 96 13.62 -5.47 4.93
N ILE A 97 12.42 -5.99 5.25
CA ILE A 97 11.34 -5.21 5.84
C ILE A 97 11.79 -4.69 7.22
N ALA A 98 11.76 -3.38 7.39
CA ALA A 98 11.97 -2.73 8.67
C ALA A 98 10.62 -2.43 9.36
N LYS A 99 10.68 -2.25 10.68
CA LYS A 99 9.53 -1.74 11.42
C LYS A 99 9.16 -0.35 10.88
N ASP A 100 7.86 -0.10 10.80
CA ASP A 100 7.21 1.10 10.25
C ASP A 100 7.35 1.25 8.72
N ASP A 101 7.90 0.27 8.00
CA ASP A 101 7.85 0.24 6.53
C ASP A 101 6.42 0.10 6.02
N PHE A 102 6.11 0.80 4.92
CA PHE A 102 4.92 0.51 4.11
C PHE A 102 5.17 -0.75 3.28
N ILE A 103 4.27 -1.73 3.40
CA ILE A 103 4.34 -3.00 2.69
C ILE A 103 3.04 -3.28 1.95
N VAL A 104 3.11 -4.14 0.94
CA VAL A 104 1.94 -4.67 0.24
C VAL A 104 1.68 -6.11 0.67
N VAL A 105 0.42 -6.42 0.95
CA VAL A 105 -0.06 -7.76 1.28
C VAL A 105 -0.63 -8.37 0.01
N ILE A 106 -0.14 -9.55 -0.37
CA ILE A 106 -0.54 -10.27 -1.58
C ILE A 106 -1.08 -11.68 -1.27
N ASP A 107 -1.90 -12.24 -2.15
CA ASP A 107 -2.34 -13.64 -2.03
C ASP A 107 -1.29 -14.64 -2.55
N GLU A 108 -1.24 -15.82 -1.94
CA GLU A 108 -0.29 -16.89 -2.33
C GLU A 108 -0.57 -17.50 -3.71
N GLN A 109 -1.80 -17.44 -4.21
CA GLN A 109 -2.20 -18.15 -5.42
C GLN A 109 -1.91 -17.33 -6.70
N ASN A 110 -2.21 -16.04 -6.68
CA ASN A 110 -2.17 -15.15 -7.84
C ASN A 110 -1.23 -13.96 -7.66
N GLY A 111 -0.73 -13.71 -6.44
CA GLY A 111 0.12 -12.56 -6.14
C GLY A 111 -0.58 -11.21 -6.29
N LYS A 112 -1.91 -11.15 -6.22
CA LYS A 112 -2.69 -9.91 -6.31
C LYS A 112 -2.56 -9.14 -5.01
N ALA A 113 -2.41 -7.82 -5.13
CA ALA A 113 -2.40 -6.93 -3.98
C ALA A 113 -3.79 -6.88 -3.33
N LEU A 114 -3.85 -7.19 -2.04
CA LEU A 114 -5.06 -7.23 -1.23
C LEU A 114 -5.17 -6.04 -0.27
N ALA A 115 -4.02 -5.59 0.26
CA ALA A 115 -3.93 -4.48 1.17
C ALA A 115 -2.55 -3.82 1.14
N VAL A 116 -2.51 -2.58 1.59
CA VAL A 116 -1.31 -1.86 2.00
C VAL A 116 -1.33 -1.77 3.52
N GLY A 117 -0.18 -2.01 4.13
CA GLY A 117 -0.05 -1.99 5.57
C GLY A 117 1.26 -1.39 6.04
N ILE A 118 1.35 -1.20 7.35
CA ILE A 118 2.55 -0.75 8.05
C ILE A 118 3.09 -1.93 8.86
N ALA A 119 4.35 -2.29 8.62
CA ALA A 119 5.02 -3.35 9.37
C ALA A 119 5.19 -2.94 10.84
N LEU A 120 4.69 -3.75 11.77
CA LEU A 120 4.85 -3.49 13.21
C LEU A 120 6.17 -4.06 13.75
N LEU A 121 6.76 -4.99 13.01
CA LEU A 121 7.97 -5.74 13.32
C LEU A 121 8.84 -5.83 12.06
N GLY A 122 10.15 -6.00 12.21
CA GLY A 122 11.06 -6.26 11.09
C GLY A 122 11.02 -7.73 10.62
N THR A 123 11.60 -8.03 9.44
CA THR A 123 11.59 -9.39 8.83
C THR A 123 11.94 -10.50 9.83
N GLU A 124 13.04 -10.35 10.57
CA GLU A 124 13.53 -11.39 11.49
C GLU A 124 12.59 -11.60 12.69
N GLU A 125 12.03 -10.52 13.23
CA GLU A 125 11.04 -10.57 14.30
C GLU A 125 9.76 -11.26 13.83
N ILE A 126 9.26 -10.92 12.62
CA ILE A 126 8.10 -11.59 12.02
C ILE A 126 8.40 -13.08 11.87
N ARG A 127 9.56 -13.47 11.35
CA ARG A 127 9.95 -14.88 11.18
C ARG A 127 10.00 -15.65 12.49
N SER A 128 10.56 -15.05 13.54
CA SER A 128 10.68 -15.65 14.87
C SER A 128 9.35 -15.72 15.64
N SER A 129 8.38 -14.88 15.27
CA SER A 129 7.06 -14.87 15.89
C SER A 129 6.19 -16.02 15.37
N THR A 130 5.42 -16.63 16.27
CA THR A 130 4.44 -17.68 15.94
C THR A 130 2.99 -17.19 15.97
N SER A 131 2.74 -16.03 16.58
CA SER A 131 1.41 -15.45 16.74
C SER A 131 1.48 -13.94 16.88
N GLY A 132 0.31 -13.30 16.95
CA GLY A 132 0.21 -11.85 17.14
C GLY A 132 0.06 -11.06 15.85
N LYS A 133 -0.27 -9.78 16.03
CA LYS A 133 -0.43 -8.81 14.95
C LYS A 133 0.95 -8.35 14.49
N VAL A 134 1.20 -8.40 13.19
CA VAL A 134 2.52 -8.08 12.63
C VAL A 134 2.47 -6.98 11.58
N ILE A 135 1.34 -6.79 10.90
CA ILE A 135 1.12 -5.65 10.00
C ILE A 135 -0.19 -4.98 10.39
N ARG A 136 -0.18 -3.64 10.46
CA ARG A 136 -1.39 -2.82 10.58
C ARG A 136 -1.94 -2.51 9.19
N ASN A 137 -3.21 -2.81 8.95
CA ASN A 137 -3.87 -2.53 7.68
C ASN A 137 -4.25 -1.03 7.60
N ILE A 138 -3.93 -0.37 6.49
CA ILE A 138 -4.23 1.05 6.28
C ILE A 138 -5.01 1.33 4.99
N HIS A 139 -5.04 0.36 4.07
CA HIS A 139 -5.77 0.47 2.83
C HIS A 139 -5.99 -0.94 2.25
N TYR A 140 -7.21 -1.30 1.85
CA TYR A 140 -7.53 -2.65 1.38
C TYR A 140 -8.57 -2.65 0.26
N VAL A 141 -8.70 -3.78 -0.46
CA VAL A 141 -9.70 -3.92 -1.53
C VAL A 141 -11.10 -3.65 -0.97
N GLY A 142 -11.77 -2.65 -1.53
CA GLY A 142 -13.16 -2.34 -1.19
C GLY A 142 -13.33 -1.34 -0.05
N ASP A 143 -12.27 -0.74 0.47
CA ASP A 143 -12.36 0.45 1.31
C ASP A 143 -12.73 1.70 0.49
N ASP A 144 -12.82 2.84 1.16
CA ASP A 144 -13.29 4.08 0.55
C ASP A 144 -12.25 4.71 -0.37
N ILE A 145 -10.95 4.53 -0.09
CA ILE A 145 -9.85 4.95 -1.00
C ILE A 145 -9.89 4.12 -2.28
N TRP A 146 -10.19 2.82 -2.20
CA TRP A 146 -10.27 1.91 -3.34
C TRP A 146 -11.45 2.23 -4.26
N LYS A 147 -12.57 2.69 -3.70
CA LYS A 147 -13.79 3.02 -4.45
C LYS A 147 -13.76 4.40 -5.12
N GLN A 148 -12.74 5.22 -4.81
CA GLN A 148 -12.54 6.54 -5.38
C GLN A 148 -12.06 6.47 -6.84
#